data_AF-A0A928D5K2-F1
#
_entry.id   AF-A0A928D5K2-F1
#
_cell.length_a   1.000
_cell.length_b   1.000
_cell.length_c   1.000
_cell.angle_alpha   90.00
_cell.angle_beta   90.00
_cell.angle_gamma   90.00
#
_symmetry.space_group_name_H-M   'P 1'
#
loop_
_entity.id
_entity.type
_entity.pdbx_description
1 polymer ?
#
loop_
_entity_poly.entity_id
_entity_poly.type
_entity_poly.pdbx_seq_one_letter_code
_entity_poly.pdbx_strand_id
1 'polypeptide(L)'
;MKKLITIACLIGGGAIFADVATVSNVSIEQPTTSRKVTIKYKLSKPAVITVDIQTNCGENAWASIGAENFTTMWKDVNRLVKPAADGGFNEILWRPDKDWNGHKLDAGSVKAVVTAWAEDATPDYMAVSLTSNSNVFYYVSAEAVPGGVTDNRYKTDWLLMRKIPAAGVTWRMGIAPADTSLGNNSSWANAHLVQLSADYYIGVYPVTQKQYAMIGGQYRKGAPSDNNAGDMKPAGGLDWGYLRGGTWPGDPLHSSANEAILKFRNRTGIEFDLPTEAQWEFACRAGSGDCLYTGKAWTVDNLNEIAWYASNTTHLVEVGLKKPNDFGLYDMIGNVYETCLDYWDKNNRYTVAEDGGPVMDPEGVEAWSGGSSSQTWPHVIRGGAYDYGMGYQSSHDRAACNAHSSWVPARIGFRLMAPMGGKW
;
A
#
# COMPACT_ATOMS: atom_id res chain seq x y z
N MET A 1 5.51 18.74 -13.66
CA MET A 1 6.39 18.22 -14.75
C MET A 1 7.01 16.91 -14.29
N LYS A 2 6.42 15.77 -14.68
CA LYS A 2 6.94 14.44 -14.34
C LYS A 2 8.11 14.13 -15.29
N LYS A 3 9.29 13.84 -14.75
CA LYS A 3 10.44 13.40 -15.55
C LYS A 3 10.16 11.98 -16.06
N LEU A 4 9.73 11.88 -17.32
CA LEU A 4 9.84 10.63 -18.09
C LEU A 4 11.34 10.37 -18.27
N ILE A 5 11.88 9.34 -17.64
CA ILE A 5 13.18 8.79 -18.03
C ILE A 5 12.88 7.74 -19.10
N THR A 6 12.81 8.18 -20.35
CA THR A 6 12.87 7.29 -21.51
C THR A 6 14.33 6.92 -21.71
N ILE A 7 14.73 5.70 -21.34
CA ILE A 7 16.07 5.20 -21.65
C ILE A 7 16.09 4.80 -23.13
N ALA A 8 16.50 5.73 -23.98
CA ALA A 8 17.06 5.43 -25.28
C ALA A 8 18.52 4.97 -25.09
N CYS A 9 18.86 3.83 -25.68
CA CYS A 9 20.20 3.24 -25.60
C CYS A 9 21.24 4.11 -26.33
N LEU A 10 22.26 4.63 -25.62
CA LEU A 10 23.65 4.80 -26.11
C LEU A 10 24.59 5.28 -24.97
N ILE A 11 25.86 4.89 -25.12
CA ILE A 11 26.91 4.67 -24.10
C ILE A 11 27.55 5.93 -23.53
N GLY A 12 27.92 5.92 -22.24
CA GLY A 12 29.13 6.59 -21.72
C GLY A 12 28.92 7.57 -20.56
N GLY A 13 29.42 7.22 -19.37
CA GLY A 13 29.58 8.16 -18.24
C GLY A 13 29.30 7.52 -16.88
N GLY A 14 30.32 7.37 -16.04
CA GLY A 14 30.28 6.63 -14.80
C GLY A 14 29.27 7.16 -13.77
N ALA A 15 28.23 6.39 -13.54
CA ALA A 15 27.68 6.13 -12.22
C ALA A 15 27.75 4.61 -12.05
N ILE A 16 28.06 4.12 -10.84
CA ILE A 16 27.89 2.71 -10.53
C ILE A 16 26.38 2.48 -10.49
N PHE A 17 25.77 2.27 -11.65
CA PHE A 17 24.39 1.85 -11.73
C PHE A 17 24.33 0.49 -11.04
N ALA A 18 23.44 0.36 -10.06
CA ALA A 18 22.98 -0.95 -9.62
C ALA A 18 22.74 -1.78 -10.89
N ASP A 19 23.23 -3.02 -10.90
CA ASP A 19 23.12 -3.88 -12.06
C ASP A 19 21.62 -4.14 -12.31
N VAL A 20 20.98 -3.34 -13.19
CA VAL A 20 19.54 -3.39 -13.46
C VAL A 20 19.24 -4.52 -14.44
N ALA A 21 18.10 -5.21 -14.26
CA ALA A 21 17.61 -6.17 -15.24
C ALA A 21 17.39 -5.51 -16.61
N THR A 22 17.82 -6.18 -17.67
CA THR A 22 17.70 -5.67 -19.04
C THR A 22 16.81 -6.59 -19.86
N VAL A 23 15.96 -5.97 -20.67
CA VAL A 23 15.14 -6.65 -21.68
C VAL A 23 15.74 -6.44 -23.05
N SER A 24 15.83 -7.50 -23.85
CA SER A 24 16.28 -7.43 -25.24
C SER A 24 15.48 -8.36 -26.15
N ASN A 25 15.70 -8.22 -27.47
CA ASN A 25 15.13 -9.11 -28.49
C ASN A 25 13.60 -9.24 -28.39
N VAL A 26 12.91 -8.12 -28.12
CA VAL A 26 11.45 -8.10 -28.04
C VAL A 26 10.86 -8.32 -29.43
N SER A 27 9.98 -9.30 -29.57
CA SER A 27 9.23 -9.56 -30.80
C SER A 27 7.76 -9.80 -30.51
N ILE A 28 6.91 -9.50 -31.50
CA ILE A 28 5.48 -9.82 -31.47
C ILE A 28 5.20 -10.83 -32.58
N GLU A 29 4.55 -11.92 -32.23
CA GLU A 29 4.15 -12.99 -33.15
C GLU A 29 2.64 -13.22 -33.06
N GLN A 30 1.96 -13.21 -34.21
CA GLN A 30 0.56 -13.61 -34.34
C GLN A 30 0.44 -14.69 -35.43
N PRO A 31 0.04 -15.93 -35.09
CA PRO A 31 -0.19 -16.97 -36.10
C PRO A 31 -1.33 -16.59 -37.04
N THR A 32 -1.24 -16.96 -38.33
CA THR A 32 -2.33 -16.70 -39.31
C THR A 32 -3.65 -17.41 -38.97
N THR A 33 -3.58 -18.45 -38.13
CA THR A 33 -4.71 -19.27 -37.69
C THR A 33 -5.33 -18.82 -36.36
N SER A 34 -4.76 -17.79 -35.70
CA SER A 34 -5.23 -17.34 -34.38
C SER A 34 -5.11 -15.84 -34.19
N ARG A 35 -6.05 -15.24 -33.46
CA ARG A 35 -5.94 -13.85 -33.02
C ARG A 35 -5.11 -13.68 -31.74
N LYS A 36 -4.63 -14.78 -31.15
CA LYS A 36 -3.68 -14.76 -30.03
C LYS A 36 -2.34 -14.17 -30.45
N VAL A 37 -1.83 -13.28 -29.61
CA VAL A 37 -0.50 -12.69 -29.78
C VAL A 37 0.45 -13.28 -28.75
N THR A 38 1.67 -13.60 -29.19
CA THR A 38 2.80 -13.98 -28.34
C THR A 38 3.85 -12.89 -28.41
N ILE A 39 4.25 -12.34 -27.28
CA ILE A 39 5.35 -11.39 -27.17
C ILE A 39 6.51 -12.15 -26.56
N LYS A 40 7.63 -12.23 -27.28
CA LYS A 40 8.85 -12.89 -26.82
C LYS A 40 9.89 -11.87 -26.44
N TYR A 41 10.69 -12.15 -25.42
CA TYR A 41 11.79 -11.30 -25.01
C TYR A 41 12.87 -12.09 -24.28
N LYS A 42 14.09 -11.55 -24.26
CA LYS A 42 15.18 -12.03 -23.40
C LYS A 42 15.27 -11.16 -22.16
N LEU A 43 15.59 -11.79 -21.03
CA LEU A 43 15.74 -11.17 -19.74
C LEU A 43 17.10 -11.56 -19.15
N SER A 44 17.86 -10.59 -18.63
CA SER A 44 19.21 -10.86 -18.11
C SER A 44 19.25 -11.44 -16.71
N LYS A 45 18.29 -11.08 -15.85
CA LYS A 45 18.19 -11.54 -14.45
C LYS A 45 16.74 -11.42 -13.95
N PRO A 46 16.39 -11.98 -12.78
CA PRO A 46 15.05 -11.84 -12.22
C PRO A 46 14.59 -10.38 -12.14
N ALA A 47 13.35 -10.13 -12.56
CA ALA A 47 12.75 -8.79 -12.56
C ALA A 47 11.22 -8.88 -12.56
N VAL A 48 10.55 -7.84 -12.06
CA VAL A 48 9.11 -7.70 -12.31
C VAL A 48 8.94 -7.22 -13.75
N ILE A 49 8.08 -7.89 -14.51
CA ILE A 49 7.88 -7.58 -15.93
C ILE A 49 6.52 -6.91 -16.13
N THR A 50 6.49 -5.77 -16.81
CA THR A 50 5.25 -5.17 -17.32
C THR A 50 5.38 -4.95 -18.82
N VAL A 51 4.25 -4.78 -19.50
CA VAL A 51 4.24 -4.54 -20.94
C VAL A 51 3.24 -3.46 -21.30
N ASP A 52 3.60 -2.67 -22.30
CA ASP A 52 2.72 -1.76 -23.00
C ASP A 52 2.74 -2.12 -24.49
N ILE A 53 1.63 -1.89 -25.18
CA ILE A 53 1.54 -2.02 -26.63
C ILE A 53 1.40 -0.63 -27.20
N GLN A 54 2.29 -0.30 -28.13
CA GLN A 54 2.31 1.01 -28.77
C GLN A 54 2.05 0.88 -30.25
N THR A 55 1.36 1.86 -30.79
CA THR A 55 1.14 2.01 -32.24
C THR A 55 1.59 3.38 -32.71
N ASN A 56 1.90 3.47 -33.99
CA ASN A 56 2.23 4.74 -34.63
C ASN A 56 1.23 5.14 -35.71
N CYS A 57 0.31 4.26 -36.14
CA CYS A 57 -0.80 4.55 -37.07
C CYS A 57 -0.45 5.44 -38.29
N GLY A 58 0.80 5.42 -38.78
CA GLY A 58 1.27 6.27 -39.88
C GLY A 58 1.74 7.68 -39.50
N GLU A 59 1.65 8.06 -38.24
CA GLU A 59 2.20 9.29 -37.67
C GLU A 59 3.56 8.95 -37.02
N ASN A 60 4.57 9.82 -37.11
CA ASN A 60 5.93 9.51 -36.64
C ASN A 60 6.08 9.36 -35.10
N ALA A 61 4.98 9.31 -34.35
CA ALA A 61 4.95 9.20 -32.89
C ALA A 61 4.33 7.87 -32.44
N TRP A 62 5.05 7.15 -31.60
CA TRP A 62 4.53 5.95 -30.93
C TRP A 62 3.71 6.34 -29.70
N ALA A 63 2.50 5.82 -29.59
CA ALA A 63 1.61 6.04 -28.45
C ALA A 63 1.11 4.70 -27.89
N SER A 64 0.96 4.64 -26.56
CA SER A 64 0.30 3.51 -25.87
C SER A 64 -1.14 3.37 -26.36
N ILE A 65 -1.61 2.13 -26.48
CA ILE A 65 -3.02 1.85 -26.75
C ILE A 65 -3.89 1.94 -25.48
N GLY A 66 -3.33 2.22 -24.31
CA GLY A 66 -4.06 2.34 -23.04
C GLY A 66 -4.10 1.04 -22.24
N ALA A 67 -3.92 1.15 -20.92
CA ALA A 67 -3.83 0.02 -19.99
C ALA A 67 -5.15 -0.77 -19.87
N GLU A 68 -6.28 -0.13 -20.14
CA GLU A 68 -7.60 -0.73 -20.21
C GLU A 68 -7.69 -1.84 -21.28
N ASN A 69 -6.77 -1.86 -22.24
CA ASN A 69 -6.70 -2.87 -23.31
C ASN A 69 -5.78 -4.06 -22.98
N PHE A 70 -5.43 -4.29 -21.71
CA PHE A 70 -4.54 -5.38 -21.29
C PHE A 70 -5.19 -6.36 -20.28
N THR A 71 -6.52 -6.54 -20.32
CA THR A 71 -7.24 -7.39 -19.35
C THR A 71 -7.06 -8.89 -19.55
N THR A 72 -6.57 -9.30 -20.72
CA THR A 72 -6.38 -10.71 -21.09
C THR A 72 -4.92 -11.04 -21.40
N MET A 73 -3.98 -10.42 -20.69
CA MET A 73 -2.56 -10.80 -20.72
C MET A 73 -2.24 -11.84 -19.65
N TRP A 74 -1.39 -12.82 -19.97
CA TRP A 74 -0.97 -13.85 -19.01
C TRP A 74 0.43 -14.39 -19.31
N LYS A 75 0.89 -15.31 -18.45
CA LYS A 75 2.24 -15.90 -18.39
C LYS A 75 3.25 -14.93 -17.74
N ASP A 76 4.24 -14.41 -18.47
CA ASP A 76 5.38 -13.70 -17.88
C ASP A 76 5.16 -12.17 -17.82
N VAL A 77 4.02 -11.75 -17.28
CA VAL A 77 3.58 -10.34 -17.23
C VAL A 77 2.97 -9.99 -15.87
N ASN A 78 3.18 -8.75 -15.45
CA ASN A 78 2.77 -8.15 -14.18
C ASN A 78 3.23 -8.96 -12.97
N ARG A 79 4.39 -9.62 -13.04
CA ARG A 79 4.89 -10.51 -11.97
C ARG A 79 6.41 -10.59 -12.00
N LEU A 80 7.01 -11.13 -10.93
CA LEU A 80 8.41 -11.51 -10.92
C LEU A 80 8.65 -12.68 -11.89
N VAL A 81 9.60 -12.51 -12.81
CA VAL A 81 9.96 -13.47 -13.86
C VAL A 81 11.46 -13.73 -13.79
N LYS A 82 11.87 -15.00 -13.92
CA LYS A 82 13.27 -15.39 -14.06
C LYS A 82 13.65 -15.46 -15.54
N PRO A 83 14.93 -15.31 -15.92
CA PRO A 83 15.38 -15.60 -17.27
C PRO A 83 14.96 -17.00 -17.72
N ALA A 84 14.53 -17.12 -18.98
CA ALA A 84 14.23 -18.41 -19.58
C ALA A 84 15.46 -19.33 -19.53
N ALA A 85 15.22 -20.62 -19.27
CA ALA A 85 16.27 -21.62 -19.28
C ALA A 85 16.98 -21.70 -20.65
N ASP A 86 18.24 -22.14 -20.63
CA ASP A 86 19.04 -22.45 -21.83
C ASP A 86 19.16 -21.29 -22.84
N GLY A 87 19.04 -20.04 -22.37
CA GLY A 87 19.14 -18.85 -23.22
C GLY A 87 17.93 -18.64 -24.15
N GLY A 88 16.81 -19.30 -23.85
CA GLY A 88 15.54 -19.17 -24.56
C GLY A 88 14.87 -17.80 -24.40
N PHE A 89 13.59 -17.74 -24.77
CA PHE A 89 12.76 -16.54 -24.64
C PHE A 89 11.71 -16.72 -23.55
N ASN A 90 11.50 -15.67 -22.76
CA ASN A 90 10.30 -15.52 -21.95
C ASN A 90 9.14 -15.11 -22.86
N GLU A 91 7.91 -15.39 -22.43
CA GLU A 91 6.74 -15.15 -23.26
C GLU A 91 5.58 -14.51 -22.49
N ILE A 92 5.01 -13.46 -23.08
CA ILE A 92 3.72 -12.89 -22.67
C ILE A 92 2.71 -13.28 -23.74
N LEU A 93 1.54 -13.74 -23.30
CA LEU A 93 0.45 -14.11 -24.18
C LEU A 93 -0.70 -13.12 -24.01
N TRP A 94 -1.35 -12.75 -25.11
CA TRP A 94 -2.40 -11.73 -25.13
C TRP A 94 -3.54 -12.07 -26.10
N ARG A 95 -4.79 -11.70 -25.75
CA ARG A 95 -5.97 -11.76 -26.63
C ARG A 95 -6.41 -10.35 -27.07
N PRO A 96 -5.76 -9.74 -28.08
CA PRO A 96 -6.21 -8.46 -28.62
C PRO A 96 -7.62 -8.53 -29.22
N ASP A 97 -8.09 -9.70 -29.65
CA ASP A 97 -9.47 -9.88 -30.10
C ASP A 97 -10.52 -9.69 -28.99
N LYS A 98 -10.09 -9.75 -27.72
CA LYS A 98 -10.94 -9.51 -26.55
C LYS A 98 -10.73 -8.12 -25.99
N ASP A 99 -9.48 -7.75 -25.79
CA ASP A 99 -9.16 -6.46 -25.17
C ASP A 99 -9.29 -5.28 -26.13
N TRP A 100 -8.92 -5.47 -27.40
CA TRP A 100 -8.75 -4.37 -28.35
C TRP A 100 -9.34 -4.72 -29.72
N ASN A 101 -10.58 -5.21 -29.70
CA ASN A 101 -11.26 -5.75 -30.87
C ASN A 101 -11.45 -4.70 -31.99
N GLY A 102 -11.50 -5.16 -33.23
CA GLY A 102 -11.71 -4.30 -34.42
C GLY A 102 -10.43 -3.70 -35.02
N HIS A 103 -9.30 -3.77 -34.34
CA HIS A 103 -8.04 -3.20 -34.84
C HIS A 103 -7.30 -4.19 -35.76
N LYS A 104 -6.80 -3.66 -36.88
CA LYS A 104 -5.90 -4.33 -37.83
C LYS A 104 -4.77 -3.36 -38.11
N LEU A 105 -3.55 -3.80 -37.87
CA LEU A 105 -2.36 -2.98 -37.97
C LEU A 105 -1.39 -3.64 -38.93
N ASP A 106 -0.72 -2.81 -39.74
CA ASP A 106 0.32 -3.27 -40.64
C ASP A 106 1.58 -3.66 -39.87
N ALA A 107 2.36 -4.58 -40.42
CA ALA A 107 3.66 -4.93 -39.85
C ALA A 107 4.53 -3.67 -39.76
N GLY A 108 5.16 -3.45 -38.59
CA GLY A 108 5.95 -2.25 -38.31
C GLY A 108 5.16 -1.06 -37.76
N SER A 109 3.82 -1.14 -37.66
CA SER A 109 2.99 -0.10 -37.04
C SER A 109 2.58 -0.39 -35.59
N VAL A 110 3.06 -1.51 -35.04
CA VAL A 110 2.83 -1.98 -33.68
C VAL A 110 4.13 -2.49 -33.07
N LYS A 111 4.35 -2.19 -31.78
CA LYS A 111 5.46 -2.74 -31.01
C LYS A 111 5.04 -3.00 -29.56
N ALA A 112 5.76 -3.91 -28.92
CA ALA A 112 5.62 -4.20 -27.51
C ALA A 112 6.78 -3.51 -26.78
N VAL A 113 6.44 -2.79 -25.72
CA VAL A 113 7.41 -2.18 -24.82
C VAL A 113 7.39 -2.98 -23.53
N VAL A 114 8.30 -3.94 -23.43
CA VAL A 114 8.47 -4.78 -22.25
C VAL A 114 9.44 -4.10 -21.30
N THR A 115 9.00 -3.83 -20.08
CA THR A 115 9.78 -3.15 -19.04
C THR A 115 10.15 -4.14 -17.95
N ALA A 116 11.43 -4.19 -17.57
CA ALA A 116 11.91 -4.92 -16.41
C ALA A 116 12.15 -3.95 -15.25
N TRP A 117 11.46 -4.19 -14.14
CA TRP A 117 11.57 -3.44 -12.90
C TRP A 117 12.42 -4.24 -11.92
N ALA A 118 13.36 -3.57 -11.24
CA ALA A 118 14.10 -4.19 -10.15
C ALA A 118 13.16 -4.56 -8.99
N GLU A 119 13.52 -5.58 -8.21
CA GLU A 119 12.68 -6.08 -7.11
C GLU A 119 12.49 -5.03 -6.00
N ASP A 120 13.45 -4.13 -5.83
CA ASP A 120 13.43 -2.98 -4.91
C ASP A 120 12.84 -1.70 -5.52
N ALA A 121 12.49 -1.72 -6.81
CA ALA A 121 11.93 -0.59 -7.55
C ALA A 121 10.71 -1.02 -8.37
N THR A 122 9.78 -1.73 -7.74
CA THR A 122 8.58 -2.29 -8.38
C THR A 122 7.52 -1.24 -8.76
N PRO A 123 6.55 -1.61 -9.63
CA PRO A 123 5.45 -0.73 -10.06
C PRO A 123 4.57 -0.15 -8.94
N ASP A 124 3.74 0.83 -9.29
CA ASP A 124 2.96 1.62 -8.34
C ASP A 124 1.93 0.85 -7.50
N TYR A 125 1.43 -0.27 -8.00
CA TYR A 125 0.46 -1.12 -7.29
C TYR A 125 0.92 -2.56 -7.22
N MET A 126 0.64 -3.22 -6.10
CA MET A 126 0.84 -4.64 -5.88
C MET A 126 -0.48 -5.28 -5.45
N ALA A 127 -0.94 -6.30 -6.17
CA ALA A 127 -2.12 -7.09 -5.82
C ALA A 127 -1.70 -8.49 -5.36
N VAL A 128 -2.15 -8.91 -4.18
CA VAL A 128 -1.76 -10.16 -3.55
C VAL A 128 -2.99 -11.02 -3.30
N SER A 129 -3.05 -12.20 -3.93
CA SER A 129 -4.14 -13.16 -3.74
C SER A 129 -4.05 -13.82 -2.36
N LEU A 130 -5.16 -13.83 -1.62
CA LEU A 130 -5.31 -14.54 -0.34
C LEU A 130 -5.89 -15.95 -0.50
N THR A 131 -6.17 -16.39 -1.74
CA THR A 131 -6.64 -17.74 -2.05
C THR A 131 -5.49 -18.77 -1.98
N SER A 132 -5.79 -20.07 -2.12
CA SER A 132 -4.83 -21.16 -1.91
C SER A 132 -3.58 -21.14 -2.80
N ASN A 133 -3.63 -20.44 -3.95
CA ASN A 133 -2.49 -20.21 -4.82
C ASN A 133 -2.13 -18.72 -4.76
N SER A 134 -1.49 -18.28 -3.67
CA SER A 134 -1.11 -16.88 -3.52
C SER A 134 -0.21 -16.46 -4.68
N ASN A 135 -0.76 -15.55 -5.48
CA ASN A 135 -0.12 -14.93 -6.62
C ASN A 135 0.03 -13.45 -6.33
N VAL A 136 1.17 -12.89 -6.71
CA VAL A 136 1.49 -11.48 -6.57
C VAL A 136 1.57 -10.89 -7.97
N PHE A 137 0.78 -9.84 -8.20
CA PHE A 137 0.80 -9.08 -9.44
C PHE A 137 1.16 -7.62 -9.20
N TYR A 138 1.80 -6.99 -10.18
CA TYR A 138 2.24 -5.60 -10.11
C TYR A 138 1.71 -4.79 -11.30
N TYR A 139 1.28 -3.56 -11.03
CA TYR A 139 0.66 -2.69 -12.03
C TYR A 139 1.24 -1.28 -11.97
N VAL A 140 1.48 -0.69 -13.14
CA VAL A 140 2.15 0.61 -13.30
C VAL A 140 1.29 1.81 -12.93
N SER A 141 -0.03 1.62 -12.82
CA SER A 141 -0.98 2.68 -12.45
C SER A 141 -2.29 2.08 -11.95
N ALA A 142 -3.20 2.93 -11.46
CA ALA A 142 -4.53 2.54 -11.01
C ALA A 142 -5.39 1.99 -12.15
N GLU A 143 -5.24 2.55 -13.36
CA GLU A 143 -5.97 2.16 -14.58
C GLU A 143 -5.53 0.78 -15.07
N ALA A 144 -4.28 0.39 -14.79
CA ALA A 144 -3.76 -0.93 -15.13
C ALA A 144 -4.23 -2.03 -14.16
N VAL A 145 -4.83 -1.67 -13.01
CA VAL A 145 -5.36 -2.64 -12.05
C VAL A 145 -6.65 -3.27 -12.61
N PRO A 146 -6.75 -4.61 -12.74
CA PRO A 146 -7.94 -5.27 -13.30
C PRO A 146 -9.23 -4.94 -12.55
N GLY A 147 -10.20 -4.36 -13.26
CA GLY A 147 -11.47 -3.90 -12.67
C GLY A 147 -11.39 -2.58 -11.92
N GLY A 148 -10.20 -1.96 -11.88
CA GLY A 148 -9.91 -0.74 -11.14
C GLY A 148 -9.71 -0.98 -9.65
N VAL A 149 -9.15 0.02 -8.96
CA VAL A 149 -8.80 -0.06 -7.52
C VAL A 149 -10.00 -0.27 -6.60
N THR A 150 -11.21 -0.02 -7.09
CA THR A 150 -12.48 -0.18 -6.35
C THR A 150 -13.17 -1.53 -6.58
N ASP A 151 -12.64 -2.41 -7.43
CA ASP A 151 -13.21 -3.75 -7.63
C ASP A 151 -13.27 -4.50 -6.29
N ASN A 152 -14.44 -5.10 -6.02
CA ASN A 152 -14.72 -5.76 -4.74
C ASN A 152 -13.70 -6.86 -4.41
N ARG A 153 -13.04 -7.48 -5.40
CA ARG A 153 -11.99 -8.48 -5.17
C ARG A 153 -10.89 -7.97 -4.26
N TYR A 154 -10.57 -6.67 -4.32
CA TYR A 154 -9.52 -6.03 -3.52
C TYR A 154 -9.98 -5.67 -2.10
N LYS A 155 -11.25 -5.97 -1.78
CA LYS A 155 -11.87 -5.85 -0.46
C LYS A 155 -12.25 -7.22 0.11
N THR A 156 -12.04 -8.32 -0.64
CA THR A 156 -12.43 -9.68 -0.26
C THR A 156 -11.28 -10.68 -0.37
N ASP A 157 -10.89 -11.03 -1.60
CA ASP A 157 -10.04 -12.19 -1.89
C ASP A 157 -8.58 -11.80 -2.19
N TRP A 158 -8.35 -10.51 -2.40
CA TRP A 158 -7.06 -9.92 -2.73
C TRP A 158 -6.77 -8.76 -1.80
N LEU A 159 -5.50 -8.59 -1.45
CA LEU A 159 -4.98 -7.32 -0.96
C LEU A 159 -4.58 -6.47 -2.17
N LEU A 160 -4.91 -5.18 -2.14
CA LEU A 160 -4.35 -4.19 -3.06
C LEU A 160 -3.49 -3.22 -2.26
N MET A 161 -2.23 -3.08 -2.67
CA MET A 161 -1.24 -2.26 -2.01
C MET A 161 -0.78 -1.16 -2.95
N ARG A 162 -0.59 0.05 -2.41
CA ARG A 162 -0.08 1.22 -3.12
C ARG A 162 1.36 1.48 -2.69
N LYS A 163 2.26 1.63 -3.65
CA LYS A 163 3.62 2.11 -3.41
C LYS A 163 3.59 3.57 -2.97
N ILE A 164 4.25 3.88 -1.87
CA ILE A 164 4.39 5.22 -1.32
C ILE A 164 5.82 5.69 -1.63
N PRO A 165 5.98 6.75 -2.45
CA PRO A 165 7.29 7.25 -2.86
C PRO A 165 7.90 8.14 -1.77
N ALA A 166 8.28 7.53 -0.65
CA ALA A 166 8.75 8.23 0.54
C ALA A 166 10.28 8.38 0.62
N ALA A 167 11.04 7.61 -0.16
CA ALA A 167 12.50 7.57 -0.06
C ALA A 167 13.12 8.96 -0.23
N GLY A 168 13.85 9.41 0.79
CA GLY A 168 14.54 10.70 0.80
C GLY A 168 13.62 11.93 0.91
N VAL A 169 12.31 11.74 1.10
CA VAL A 169 11.38 12.87 1.26
C VAL A 169 11.42 13.35 2.70
N THR A 170 11.89 14.57 2.92
CA THR A 170 11.75 15.26 4.20
C THR A 170 10.40 15.97 4.28
N TRP A 171 9.67 15.78 5.37
CA TRP A 171 8.35 16.36 5.58
C TRP A 171 8.12 16.72 7.04
N ARG A 172 7.08 17.50 7.29
CA ARG A 172 6.66 17.90 8.65
C ARG A 172 5.60 16.92 9.15
N MET A 173 5.98 16.08 10.10
CA MET A 173 5.05 15.22 10.83
C MET A 173 4.48 16.00 12.02
N GLY A 174 3.22 15.75 12.36
CA GLY A 174 2.50 16.46 13.43
C GLY A 174 1.92 17.81 12.97
N ILE A 175 1.36 18.55 13.92
CA ILE A 175 0.70 19.83 13.70
C ILE A 175 1.52 20.98 14.29
N ALA A 176 1.52 22.12 13.59
CA ALA A 176 2.18 23.32 14.09
C ALA A 176 1.49 23.77 15.41
N PRO A 177 2.24 24.17 16.45
CA PRO A 177 1.64 24.59 17.74
C PRO A 177 0.62 25.73 17.63
N ALA A 178 0.68 26.54 16.58
CA ALA A 178 -0.21 27.66 16.32
C ALA A 178 -1.49 27.28 15.53
N ASP A 179 -1.58 26.05 15.02
CA ASP A 179 -2.77 25.59 14.32
C ASP A 179 -3.81 25.12 15.33
N THR A 180 -4.83 25.96 15.53
CA THR A 180 -5.93 25.75 16.48
C THR A 180 -7.17 25.14 15.81
N SER A 181 -7.06 24.68 14.57
CA SER A 181 -8.21 24.23 13.76
C SER A 181 -9.04 23.13 14.43
N LEU A 182 -8.44 22.28 15.27
CA LEU A 182 -9.11 21.17 15.97
C LEU A 182 -9.55 21.46 17.42
N GLY A 183 -9.30 22.67 17.95
CA GLY A 183 -9.38 22.91 19.41
C GLY A 183 -8.27 22.16 20.18
N ASN A 184 -8.25 22.26 21.52
CA ASN A 184 -7.14 21.90 22.44
C ASN A 184 -6.60 20.44 22.40
N ASN A 185 -7.00 19.59 21.44
CA ASN A 185 -6.55 18.19 21.32
C ASN A 185 -5.19 18.05 20.59
N SER A 186 -4.53 19.15 20.21
CA SER A 186 -3.26 19.18 19.48
C SER A 186 -2.01 18.97 20.35
N SER A 187 -2.15 18.84 21.68
CA SER A 187 -1.01 18.86 22.61
C SER A 187 -0.04 17.67 22.50
N TRP A 188 -0.39 16.60 21.78
CA TRP A 188 0.44 15.38 21.68
C TRP A 188 1.09 15.18 20.31
N ALA A 189 0.82 16.05 19.34
CA ALA A 189 1.27 15.90 17.94
C ALA A 189 2.20 17.05 17.53
N ASN A 190 3.21 17.35 18.35
CA ASN A 190 4.17 18.44 18.07
C ASN A 190 4.86 18.25 16.71
N ALA A 191 4.87 19.32 15.91
CA ALA A 191 5.52 19.29 14.61
C ALA A 191 7.04 19.10 14.69
N HIS A 192 7.57 18.19 13.88
CA HIS A 192 9.01 17.93 13.72
C HIS A 192 9.30 17.44 12.30
N LEU A 193 10.56 17.50 11.87
CA LEU A 193 10.98 17.02 10.56
C LEU A 193 11.26 15.52 10.62
N VAL A 194 10.79 14.80 9.62
CA VAL A 194 11.01 13.36 9.45
C VAL A 194 11.49 13.12 8.02
N GLN A 195 12.34 12.12 7.81
CA GLN A 195 12.68 11.60 6.49
C GLN A 195 12.66 10.06 6.53
N LEU A 196 12.00 9.46 5.54
CA LEU A 196 11.99 8.00 5.36
C LEU A 196 13.07 7.61 4.36
N SER A 197 13.86 6.58 4.64
CA SER A 197 14.97 6.16 3.76
C SER A 197 14.49 5.34 2.56
N ALA A 198 13.31 4.73 2.65
CA ALA A 198 12.80 3.81 1.65
C ALA A 198 11.36 4.13 1.22
N ASP A 199 11.06 3.79 -0.03
CA ASP A 199 9.68 3.58 -0.47
C ASP A 199 9.12 2.35 0.26
N TYR A 200 7.80 2.22 0.28
CA TYR A 200 7.13 1.04 0.84
C TYR A 200 5.75 0.87 0.21
N TYR A 201 5.18 -0.31 0.31
CA TYR A 201 3.78 -0.54 0.01
C TYR A 201 2.93 -0.37 1.27
N ILE A 202 1.76 0.23 1.12
CA ILE A 202 0.73 0.24 2.16
C ILE A 202 -0.62 -0.13 1.55
N GLY A 203 -1.47 -0.82 2.32
CA GLY A 203 -2.78 -1.26 1.85
C GLY A 203 -3.61 -0.08 1.34
N VAL A 204 -4.32 -0.25 0.22
CA VAL A 204 -5.25 0.77 -0.31
C VAL A 204 -6.43 0.98 0.65
N TYR A 205 -6.83 -0.08 1.35
CA TYR A 205 -7.88 -0.10 2.37
C TYR A 205 -7.31 -0.62 3.70
N PRO A 206 -7.98 -0.35 4.84
CA PRO A 206 -7.83 -1.17 6.03
C PRO A 206 -8.14 -2.64 5.69
N VAL A 207 -7.52 -3.58 6.40
CA VAL A 207 -7.79 -5.01 6.19
C VAL A 207 -9.26 -5.29 6.50
N THR A 208 -9.96 -5.97 5.58
CA THR A 208 -11.38 -6.27 5.73
C THR A 208 -11.62 -7.56 6.51
N GLN A 209 -12.86 -7.73 7.00
CA GLN A 209 -13.29 -8.94 7.71
C GLN A 209 -13.10 -10.20 6.85
N LYS A 210 -13.38 -10.13 5.54
CA LYS A 210 -13.17 -11.24 4.61
C LYS A 210 -11.69 -11.56 4.42
N GLN A 211 -10.86 -10.55 4.21
CA GLN A 211 -9.42 -10.73 4.06
C GLN A 211 -8.80 -11.35 5.32
N TYR A 212 -9.22 -10.89 6.50
CA TYR A 212 -8.80 -11.45 7.78
C TYR A 212 -9.27 -12.91 7.96
N ALA A 213 -10.51 -13.22 7.60
CA ALA A 213 -11.01 -14.60 7.62
C ALA A 213 -10.25 -15.51 6.64
N MET A 214 -9.87 -15.01 5.46
CA MET A 214 -9.13 -15.76 4.44
C MET A 214 -7.74 -16.22 4.91
N ILE A 215 -7.12 -15.54 5.87
CA ILE A 215 -5.84 -15.96 6.47
C ILE A 215 -6.03 -16.81 7.74
N GLY A 216 -7.27 -17.21 8.07
CA GLY A 216 -7.57 -17.91 9.31
C GLY A 216 -7.50 -17.00 10.54
N GLY A 217 -7.78 -15.71 10.37
CA GLY A 217 -7.86 -14.73 11.44
C GLY A 217 -8.89 -15.15 12.48
N GLN A 218 -8.59 -14.88 13.74
CA GLN A 218 -9.46 -15.26 14.85
C GLN A 218 -9.82 -14.03 15.65
N TYR A 219 -11.12 -13.86 15.88
CA TYR A 219 -11.62 -12.84 16.78
C TYR A 219 -11.74 -13.39 18.20
N ARG A 220 -11.66 -12.50 19.19
CA ARG A 220 -12.02 -12.86 20.57
C ARG A 220 -13.52 -13.10 20.67
N LYS A 221 -13.93 -13.99 21.57
CA LYS A 221 -15.33 -14.21 21.89
C LYS A 221 -15.98 -12.92 22.38
N GLY A 222 -17.05 -12.47 21.73
CA GLY A 222 -17.71 -11.18 22.06
C GLY A 222 -17.03 -9.96 21.43
N ALA A 223 -16.03 -10.15 20.57
CA ALA A 223 -15.57 -9.09 19.68
C ALA A 223 -16.72 -8.69 18.74
N PRO A 224 -16.83 -7.40 18.35
CA PRO A 224 -17.96 -6.90 17.58
C PRO A 224 -18.12 -7.49 16.17
N SER A 225 -17.17 -8.30 15.70
CA SER A 225 -17.31 -9.13 14.49
C SER A 225 -18.54 -10.01 14.51
N ASP A 226 -19.01 -10.39 15.71
CA ASP A 226 -20.10 -11.35 15.87
C ASP A 226 -21.49 -10.72 15.64
N ASN A 227 -21.63 -9.39 15.69
CA ASN A 227 -22.94 -8.71 15.66
C ASN A 227 -23.17 -7.76 14.46
N ASN A 228 -22.18 -7.53 13.59
CA ASN A 228 -22.28 -6.60 12.45
C ASN A 228 -21.49 -7.05 11.20
N ALA A 229 -21.46 -8.36 10.95
CA ALA A 229 -20.71 -9.01 9.87
C ALA A 229 -20.91 -8.32 8.51
N GLY A 230 -19.82 -8.10 7.79
CA GLY A 230 -19.82 -7.65 6.40
C GLY A 230 -18.45 -7.87 5.79
N ASP A 231 -18.38 -8.70 4.74
CA ASP A 231 -17.12 -9.14 4.13
C ASP A 231 -16.16 -7.98 3.80
N MET A 232 -16.70 -6.83 3.38
CA MET A 232 -15.93 -5.64 2.99
C MET A 232 -15.81 -4.56 4.07
N LYS A 233 -16.33 -4.80 5.28
CA LYS A 233 -16.08 -3.89 6.42
C LYS A 233 -14.68 -4.13 6.98
N PRO A 234 -14.05 -3.13 7.63
CA PRO A 234 -12.79 -3.34 8.32
C PRO A 234 -12.86 -4.47 9.35
N ALA A 235 -11.80 -5.27 9.42
CA ALA A 235 -11.54 -6.14 10.55
C ALA A 235 -11.15 -5.27 11.75
N GLY A 236 -11.78 -5.51 12.89
CA GLY A 236 -11.53 -4.71 14.09
C GLY A 236 -11.78 -5.49 15.38
N GLY A 237 -11.55 -4.84 16.53
CA GLY A 237 -11.51 -5.53 17.82
C GLY A 237 -10.23 -6.34 18.02
N LEU A 238 -9.12 -5.88 17.45
CA LEU A 238 -7.83 -6.55 17.44
C LEU A 238 -6.83 -5.66 18.19
N ASP A 239 -6.22 -6.17 19.26
CA ASP A 239 -5.08 -5.49 19.91
C ASP A 239 -3.75 -5.97 19.32
N TRP A 240 -2.67 -5.32 19.76
CA TRP A 240 -1.30 -5.63 19.34
C TRP A 240 -0.99 -7.13 19.39
N GLY A 241 -1.37 -7.81 20.48
CA GLY A 241 -1.11 -9.24 20.66
C GLY A 241 -1.75 -10.12 19.58
N TYR A 242 -2.91 -9.73 19.07
CA TYR A 242 -3.59 -10.44 17.96
C TYR A 242 -3.07 -10.04 16.58
N LEU A 243 -2.59 -8.80 16.45
CA LEU A 243 -2.06 -8.31 15.18
C LEU A 243 -0.64 -8.81 14.93
N ARG A 244 0.29 -8.48 15.83
CA ARG A 244 1.73 -8.67 15.65
C ARG A 244 2.39 -9.40 16.82
N GLY A 245 1.97 -9.11 18.06
CA GLY A 245 2.68 -9.53 19.26
C GLY A 245 4.12 -9.03 19.32
N GLY A 246 4.88 -9.53 20.29
CA GLY A 246 6.32 -9.25 20.38
C GLY A 246 6.60 -7.85 20.94
N THR A 247 7.87 -7.47 20.88
CA THR A 247 8.34 -6.12 21.23
C THR A 247 8.57 -5.29 19.97
N TRP A 248 8.66 -3.98 20.15
CA TRP A 248 9.01 -3.04 19.09
C TRP A 248 10.00 -1.98 19.62
N PRO A 249 11.14 -1.71 18.96
CA PRO A 249 11.67 -2.39 17.78
C PRO A 249 12.00 -3.85 18.08
N GLY A 250 11.82 -4.72 17.08
CA GLY A 250 12.08 -6.14 17.19
C GLY A 250 11.14 -7.02 16.38
N ASP A 251 11.46 -8.30 16.33
CA ASP A 251 10.68 -9.28 15.59
C ASP A 251 9.28 -9.46 16.20
N PRO A 252 8.27 -9.76 15.38
CA PRO A 252 7.01 -10.33 15.85
C PRO A 252 7.26 -11.48 16.84
N LEU A 253 6.31 -11.75 17.75
CA LEU A 253 6.53 -12.75 18.81
C LEU A 253 6.84 -14.15 18.24
N HIS A 254 6.43 -14.43 17.00
CA HIS A 254 6.65 -15.67 16.23
C HIS A 254 6.30 -16.95 17.00
N SER A 255 5.53 -16.85 18.08
CA SER A 255 5.30 -17.95 19.03
C SER A 255 3.82 -18.20 19.29
N SER A 256 2.90 -17.35 18.79
CA SER A 256 1.48 -17.60 18.87
C SER A 256 0.86 -17.83 17.48
N ALA A 257 0.10 -18.92 17.33
CA ALA A 257 -0.63 -19.25 16.10
C ALA A 257 -1.76 -18.25 15.74
N ASN A 258 -1.88 -17.14 16.47
CA ASN A 258 -2.99 -16.19 16.38
C ASN A 258 -2.61 -14.83 15.77
N GLU A 259 -1.32 -14.54 15.61
CA GLU A 259 -0.81 -13.29 15.04
C GLU A 259 -1.24 -13.10 13.58
N ALA A 260 -1.98 -12.02 13.31
CA ALA A 260 -2.48 -11.66 11.99
C ALA A 260 -1.35 -11.48 10.97
N ILE A 261 -0.31 -10.72 11.34
CA ILE A 261 0.84 -10.41 10.47
C ILE A 261 1.56 -11.69 10.04
N LEU A 262 1.84 -12.60 10.98
CA LEU A 262 2.47 -13.89 10.66
C LEU A 262 1.60 -14.74 9.73
N LYS A 263 0.27 -14.73 9.91
CA LYS A 263 -0.66 -15.43 9.00
C LYS A 263 -0.65 -14.83 7.60
N PHE A 264 -0.59 -13.50 7.46
CA PHE A 264 -0.44 -12.86 6.16
C PHE A 264 0.89 -13.22 5.50
N ARG A 265 2.01 -13.17 6.23
CA ARG A 265 3.34 -13.60 5.73
C ARG A 265 3.30 -15.04 5.25
N ASN A 266 2.82 -15.97 6.08
CA ASN A 266 2.74 -17.39 5.74
C ASN A 266 1.80 -17.66 4.56
N ARG A 267 0.69 -16.92 4.45
CA ARG A 267 -0.24 -17.09 3.33
C ARG A 267 0.38 -16.64 2.01
N THR A 268 1.09 -15.51 2.02
CA THR A 268 1.43 -14.77 0.79
C THR A 268 2.89 -14.84 0.39
N GLY A 269 3.79 -15.15 1.32
CA GLY A 269 5.24 -15.05 1.13
C GLY A 269 5.76 -13.61 1.06
N ILE A 270 4.93 -12.61 1.39
CA ILE A 270 5.32 -11.19 1.48
C ILE A 270 5.58 -10.84 2.94
N GLU A 271 6.69 -10.15 3.21
CA GLU A 271 7.06 -9.65 4.54
C GLU A 271 6.19 -8.45 4.98
N PHE A 272 4.90 -8.70 5.15
CA PHE A 272 3.97 -7.71 5.69
C PHE A 272 4.30 -7.34 7.14
N ASP A 273 4.04 -6.11 7.54
CA ASP A 273 3.97 -5.68 8.94
C ASP A 273 2.92 -4.57 9.11
N LEU A 274 2.79 -4.00 10.30
CA LEU A 274 2.08 -2.74 10.53
C LEU A 274 2.97 -1.56 10.08
N PRO A 275 2.41 -0.41 9.68
CA PRO A 275 3.21 0.78 9.42
C PRO A 275 3.79 1.35 10.72
N THR A 276 4.94 2.02 10.66
CA THR A 276 5.32 2.98 11.70
C THR A 276 4.34 4.16 11.67
N GLU A 277 4.28 4.90 12.78
CA GLU A 277 3.44 6.08 12.89
C GLU A 277 3.79 7.12 11.81
N ALA A 278 5.09 7.33 11.57
CA ALA A 278 5.56 8.22 10.50
C ALA A 278 5.16 7.73 9.11
N GLN A 279 5.30 6.42 8.83
CA GLN A 279 4.85 5.85 7.56
C GLN A 279 3.33 6.02 7.39
N TRP A 280 2.55 5.83 8.46
CA TRP A 280 1.11 5.98 8.41
C TRP A 280 0.71 7.44 8.12
N GLU A 281 1.28 8.41 8.85
CA GLU A 281 0.92 9.81 8.66
C GLU A 281 1.40 10.32 7.29
N PHE A 282 2.57 9.89 6.80
CA PHE A 282 3.07 10.28 5.47
C PHE A 282 2.11 9.81 4.38
N ALA A 283 1.72 8.55 4.47
CA ALA A 283 0.75 7.95 3.57
C ALA A 283 -0.62 8.64 3.67
N CYS A 284 -1.08 8.98 4.88
CA CYS A 284 -2.36 9.66 5.12
C CYS A 284 -2.37 11.04 4.46
N ARG A 285 -1.34 11.84 4.69
CA ARG A 285 -1.25 13.22 4.21
C ARG A 285 -1.13 13.31 2.70
N ALA A 286 -0.45 12.37 2.05
CA ALA A 286 -0.24 12.36 0.60
C ALA A 286 0.26 13.71 0.05
N GLY A 287 1.12 14.40 0.81
CA GLY A 287 1.67 15.72 0.47
C GLY A 287 0.93 16.91 1.08
N SER A 288 -0.26 16.73 1.65
CA SER A 288 -0.95 17.77 2.42
C SER A 288 -0.19 18.12 3.71
N GLY A 289 -0.20 19.39 4.12
CA GLY A 289 0.28 19.85 5.43
C GLY A 289 -0.82 20.02 6.47
N ASP A 290 -2.08 19.81 6.07
CA ASP A 290 -3.27 20.20 6.85
C ASP A 290 -3.84 19.04 7.67
N CYS A 291 -4.81 19.34 8.55
CA CYS A 291 -5.52 18.33 9.34
C CYS A 291 -6.27 17.31 8.47
N LEU A 292 -6.77 17.74 7.31
CA LEU A 292 -7.41 16.86 6.33
C LEU A 292 -6.44 16.65 5.17
N TYR A 293 -6.32 15.41 4.71
CA TYR A 293 -5.47 15.09 3.55
C TYR A 293 -5.94 15.75 2.24
N THR A 294 -7.14 16.32 2.22
CA THR A 294 -7.67 17.08 1.08
C THR A 294 -7.09 18.50 0.97
N GLY A 295 -6.38 18.97 1.99
CA GLY A 295 -5.91 20.36 2.10
C GLY A 295 -7.04 21.38 2.32
N LYS A 296 -8.27 20.91 2.53
CA LYS A 296 -9.42 21.78 2.79
C LYS A 296 -9.52 22.11 4.28
N ALA A 297 -10.21 23.21 4.58
CA ALA A 297 -10.51 23.60 5.95
C ALA A 297 -11.22 22.47 6.72
N TRP A 298 -10.87 22.31 8.00
CA TRP A 298 -11.48 21.32 8.86
C TRP A 298 -12.91 21.73 9.23
N THR A 299 -13.88 21.23 8.46
CA THR A 299 -15.32 21.48 8.64
C THR A 299 -16.09 20.16 8.51
N VAL A 300 -17.31 20.13 9.04
CA VAL A 300 -18.22 18.97 8.94
C VAL A 300 -18.42 18.54 7.49
N ASP A 301 -18.64 19.50 6.57
CA ASP A 301 -18.87 19.22 5.15
C ASP A 301 -17.65 18.59 4.48
N ASN A 302 -16.46 19.17 4.70
CA ASN A 302 -15.23 18.65 4.12
C ASN A 302 -14.88 17.27 4.70
N LEU A 303 -15.09 17.05 6.00
CA LEU A 303 -14.87 15.76 6.63
C LEU A 303 -15.86 14.69 6.13
N ASN A 304 -17.12 15.05 5.91
CA ASN A 304 -18.14 14.15 5.36
C ASN A 304 -17.81 13.63 3.95
N GLU A 305 -16.94 14.31 3.19
CA GLU A 305 -16.47 13.82 1.89
C GLU A 305 -15.51 12.63 2.01
N ILE A 306 -14.83 12.48 3.15
CA ILE A 306 -13.65 11.62 3.29
C ILE A 306 -13.71 10.61 4.44
N ALA A 307 -14.54 10.83 5.46
CA ALA A 307 -14.49 10.05 6.70
C ALA A 307 -15.86 9.52 7.14
N TRP A 308 -15.82 8.37 7.79
CA TRP A 308 -16.91 7.79 8.56
C TRP A 308 -16.66 8.02 10.06
N TYR A 309 -17.53 8.75 10.74
CA TYR A 309 -17.35 9.17 12.14
C TYR A 309 -18.71 9.35 12.84
N ALA A 310 -18.71 9.69 14.13
CA ALA A 310 -19.90 9.58 14.98
C ALA A 310 -21.11 10.43 14.52
N SER A 311 -20.88 11.45 13.69
CA SER A 311 -21.97 12.29 13.17
C SER A 311 -22.64 11.76 11.91
N ASN A 312 -22.03 10.77 11.22
CA ASN A 312 -22.57 10.25 9.94
C ASN A 312 -22.72 8.73 9.90
N THR A 313 -22.28 8.00 10.93
CA THR A 313 -22.55 6.58 11.11
C THR A 313 -22.52 6.19 12.59
N THR A 314 -23.09 5.03 12.92
CA THR A 314 -23.06 4.40 14.26
C THR A 314 -22.37 3.04 14.25
N HIS A 315 -21.82 2.63 13.11
CA HIS A 315 -21.21 1.31 12.90
C HIS A 315 -20.10 1.38 11.85
N LEU A 316 -19.29 0.32 11.79
CA LEU A 316 -18.31 0.10 10.73
C LEU A 316 -18.97 0.06 9.35
N VAL A 317 -18.41 0.81 8.41
CA VAL A 317 -18.90 0.91 7.03
C VAL A 317 -17.94 0.16 6.11
N GLU A 318 -18.46 -0.37 4.99
CA GLU A 318 -17.62 -0.99 3.96
C GLU A 318 -16.52 -0.02 3.50
N VAL A 319 -15.32 -0.56 3.28
CA VAL A 319 -14.16 0.24 2.89
C VAL A 319 -14.33 0.83 1.49
N GLY A 320 -13.74 2.00 1.26
CA GLY A 320 -13.67 2.62 -0.06
C GLY A 320 -14.97 3.23 -0.57
N LEU A 321 -15.83 3.73 0.34
CA LEU A 321 -17.09 4.41 -0.02
C LEU A 321 -17.00 5.95 0.06
N LYS A 322 -15.89 6.49 0.55
CA LYS A 322 -15.58 7.92 0.57
C LYS A 322 -14.41 8.23 -0.37
N LYS A 323 -14.13 9.52 -0.60
CA LYS A 323 -13.02 9.92 -1.49
C LYS A 323 -11.68 9.42 -0.93
N PRO A 324 -10.76 8.95 -1.76
CA PRO A 324 -9.39 8.65 -1.33
C PRO A 324 -8.55 9.93 -1.19
N ASN A 325 -7.36 9.81 -0.62
CA ASN A 325 -6.33 10.85 -0.71
C ASN A 325 -5.58 10.83 -2.05
N ASP A 326 -4.62 11.74 -2.24
CA ASP A 326 -3.88 11.90 -3.50
C ASP A 326 -2.95 10.71 -3.85
N PHE A 327 -2.68 9.81 -2.90
CA PHE A 327 -2.03 8.53 -3.18
C PHE A 327 -3.01 7.42 -3.58
N GLY A 328 -4.31 7.68 -3.54
CA GLY A 328 -5.36 6.70 -3.82
C GLY A 328 -5.68 5.80 -2.63
N LEU A 329 -5.33 6.20 -1.40
CA LEU A 329 -5.65 5.45 -0.18
C LEU A 329 -7.01 5.88 0.36
N TYR A 330 -7.81 4.90 0.77
CA TYR A 330 -9.16 5.12 1.30
C TYR A 330 -9.20 4.91 2.80
N ASP A 331 -10.16 5.56 3.44
CA ASP A 331 -10.45 5.42 4.88
C ASP A 331 -9.23 5.70 5.78
N MET A 332 -8.31 6.56 5.34
CA MET A 332 -7.19 7.02 6.17
C MET A 332 -7.65 7.93 7.33
N ILE A 333 -8.85 8.49 7.26
CA ILE A 333 -9.48 9.24 8.36
C ILE A 333 -10.88 8.65 8.60
N GLY A 334 -11.17 8.27 9.84
CA GLY A 334 -12.42 7.64 10.26
C GLY A 334 -12.51 6.15 9.95
N ASN A 335 -13.72 5.61 10.04
CA ASN A 335 -14.07 4.19 9.98
C ASN A 335 -13.42 3.37 11.13
N VAL A 336 -12.13 3.10 11.08
CA VAL A 336 -11.38 2.45 12.17
C VAL A 336 -10.10 3.21 12.48
N TYR A 337 -9.73 3.21 13.75
CA TYR A 337 -8.37 3.49 14.14
C TYR A 337 -7.46 2.39 13.61
N GLU A 338 -6.30 2.76 13.09
CA GLU A 338 -5.32 1.82 12.55
C GLU A 338 -4.10 1.73 13.47
N THR A 339 -3.79 0.51 13.92
CA THR A 339 -2.65 0.24 14.80
C THR A 339 -1.32 0.41 14.07
N CYS A 340 -0.40 1.18 14.66
CA CYS A 340 0.98 1.36 14.20
C CYS A 340 1.97 0.56 15.06
N LEU A 341 3.21 0.43 14.59
CA LEU A 341 4.28 -0.26 15.32
C LEU A 341 4.66 0.44 16.62
N ASP A 342 4.72 1.76 16.60
CA ASP A 342 5.31 2.60 17.63
C ASP A 342 4.61 2.43 18.99
N TYR A 343 5.39 2.37 20.07
CA TYR A 343 4.86 2.52 21.41
C TYR A 343 4.34 3.94 21.61
N TRP A 344 3.19 4.05 22.29
CA TRP A 344 2.63 5.34 22.66
C TRP A 344 3.58 6.08 23.61
N ASP A 345 3.90 7.34 23.31
CA ASP A 345 4.60 8.23 24.23
C ASP A 345 3.80 9.51 24.47
N LYS A 346 3.21 9.63 25.66
CA LYS A 346 2.42 10.80 26.07
C LYS A 346 3.23 12.11 26.03
N ASN A 347 4.55 12.03 26.17
CA ASN A 347 5.43 13.20 26.17
C ASN A 347 5.89 13.57 24.76
N ASN A 348 5.51 12.77 23.75
CA ASN A 348 5.91 12.93 22.36
C ASN A 348 7.43 13.20 22.20
N ARG A 349 8.27 12.42 22.90
CA ARG A 349 9.74 12.54 22.79
C ARG A 349 10.28 12.05 21.46
N TYR A 350 9.42 11.47 20.63
CA TYR A 350 9.61 11.06 19.23
C TYR A 350 9.99 12.20 18.25
N THR A 351 10.35 13.39 18.75
CA THR A 351 10.39 14.62 17.95
C THR A 351 11.75 15.29 17.84
N VAL A 352 12.82 14.67 18.39
CA VAL A 352 14.12 15.34 18.53
C VAL A 352 15.22 14.56 17.81
N ALA A 353 15.69 15.09 16.68
CA ALA A 353 17.00 14.75 16.15
C ALA A 353 18.07 15.48 16.97
N GLU A 354 19.15 14.79 17.36
CA GLU A 354 20.21 15.37 18.20
C GLU A 354 20.91 16.58 17.56
N ASP A 355 20.88 16.68 16.23
CA ASP A 355 21.52 17.71 15.42
C ASP A 355 20.55 18.79 14.91
N GLY A 356 19.25 18.69 15.22
CA GLY A 356 18.20 19.58 14.70
C GLY A 356 17.78 19.31 13.24
N GLY A 357 18.28 18.23 12.63
CA GLY A 357 17.88 17.74 11.31
C GLY A 357 16.56 16.96 11.32
N PRO A 358 16.17 16.32 10.20
CA PRO A 358 15.05 15.39 10.19
C PRO A 358 15.37 14.13 11.01
N VAL A 359 14.38 13.62 11.74
CA VAL A 359 14.48 12.30 12.35
C VAL A 359 14.37 11.25 11.22
N MET A 360 15.39 10.41 11.09
CA MET A 360 15.47 9.38 10.06
C MET A 360 14.72 8.12 10.51
N ASP A 361 13.84 7.59 9.66
CA ASP A 361 13.05 6.36 9.89
C ASP A 361 12.57 6.17 11.33
N PRO A 362 11.82 7.13 11.88
CA PRO A 362 11.55 7.15 13.30
C PRO A 362 10.62 5.98 13.72
N GLU A 363 11.09 5.19 14.68
CA GLU A 363 10.43 3.94 15.16
C GLU A 363 9.68 4.09 16.50
N GLY A 364 9.69 5.26 17.12
CA GLY A 364 9.00 5.49 18.38
C GLY A 364 9.98 5.54 19.54
N VAL A 365 9.46 5.41 20.75
CA VAL A 365 10.31 5.18 21.93
C VAL A 365 10.62 3.69 22.04
N GLU A 366 11.85 3.34 22.41
CA GLU A 366 12.28 1.94 22.57
C GLU A 366 11.53 1.20 23.71
N ALA A 367 11.00 1.94 24.68
CA ALA A 367 10.19 1.40 25.76
C ALA A 367 9.27 2.46 26.40
N TRP A 368 8.13 2.02 26.92
CA TRP A 368 7.24 2.87 27.72
C TRP A 368 7.89 3.25 29.06
N SER A 369 8.06 4.54 29.33
CA SER A 369 8.70 5.05 30.57
C SER A 369 7.77 5.16 31.79
N GLY A 370 6.56 4.59 31.73
CA GLY A 370 5.54 4.72 32.78
C GLY A 370 5.46 3.57 33.78
N GLY A 371 6.46 2.67 33.82
CA GLY A 371 6.68 1.75 34.94
C GLY A 371 5.58 0.71 35.19
N SER A 372 5.43 -0.28 34.32
CA SER A 372 4.96 -1.62 34.71
C SER A 372 5.34 -2.67 33.65
N SER A 373 5.38 -3.94 34.05
CA SER A 373 5.78 -5.13 33.28
C SER A 373 5.46 -5.10 31.78
N SER A 374 6.42 -5.52 30.96
CA SER A 374 6.55 -5.45 29.50
C SER A 374 5.45 -6.02 28.58
N GLN A 375 4.26 -6.33 29.10
CA GLN A 375 3.20 -7.06 28.36
C GLN A 375 1.85 -6.33 28.26
N THR A 376 1.75 -5.04 28.59
CA THR A 376 0.50 -4.27 28.46
C THR A 376 0.69 -2.93 27.76
N TRP A 377 1.84 -2.71 27.15
CA TRP A 377 2.23 -1.39 26.69
C TRP A 377 1.33 -0.90 25.55
N PRO A 378 0.85 0.35 25.62
CA PRO A 378 0.00 0.87 24.57
C PRO A 378 0.80 1.17 23.30
N HIS A 379 0.24 0.81 22.16
CA HIS A 379 0.75 1.20 20.84
C HIS A 379 -0.07 2.35 20.27
N VAL A 380 0.58 3.13 19.42
CA VAL A 380 -0.06 4.23 18.71
C VAL A 380 -1.14 3.67 17.77
N ILE A 381 -2.29 4.34 17.77
CA ILE A 381 -3.35 4.14 16.78
C ILE A 381 -3.67 5.48 16.10
N ARG A 382 -4.00 5.46 14.81
CA ARG A 382 -4.16 6.66 13.98
C ARG A 382 -5.46 6.72 13.19
N GLY A 383 -5.83 7.93 12.78
CA GLY A 383 -6.88 8.20 11.78
C GLY A 383 -8.28 8.48 12.34
N GLY A 384 -8.55 8.20 13.60
CA GLY A 384 -9.91 8.32 14.14
C GLY A 384 -10.79 7.12 13.78
N ALA A 385 -12.02 7.09 14.29
CA ALA A 385 -12.94 5.99 14.03
C ALA A 385 -14.41 6.40 13.94
N TYR A 386 -15.24 5.46 13.50
CA TYR A 386 -16.68 5.65 13.26
C TYR A 386 -17.47 6.14 14.49
N ASP A 387 -17.01 5.86 15.71
CA ASP A 387 -17.69 6.20 16.97
C ASP A 387 -17.06 7.38 17.71
N TYR A 388 -16.12 8.10 17.09
CA TYR A 388 -15.53 9.32 17.64
C TYR A 388 -16.04 10.58 16.94
N GLY A 389 -16.14 11.66 17.71
CA GLY A 389 -16.51 12.98 17.20
C GLY A 389 -15.46 13.56 16.25
N MET A 390 -15.82 14.65 15.57
CA MET A 390 -15.00 15.32 14.57
C MET A 390 -13.57 15.61 15.05
N GLY A 391 -13.39 15.97 16.34
CA GLY A 391 -12.12 16.33 16.98
C GLY A 391 -11.00 15.28 16.95
N TYR A 392 -11.31 14.03 16.57
CA TYR A 392 -10.37 12.92 16.46
C TYR A 392 -10.10 12.51 15.01
N GLN A 393 -10.67 13.24 14.05
CA GLN A 393 -10.67 12.88 12.64
C GLN A 393 -9.69 13.79 11.90
N SER A 394 -8.40 13.46 11.97
CA SER A 394 -7.35 14.22 11.28
C SER A 394 -6.14 13.36 10.95
N SER A 395 -5.32 13.84 10.02
CA SER A 395 -4.06 13.17 9.63
C SER A 395 -3.06 13.08 10.78
N HIS A 396 -3.08 13.99 11.75
CA HIS A 396 -2.12 14.02 12.85
C HIS A 396 -2.70 13.56 14.18
N ASP A 397 -3.98 13.18 14.25
CA ASP A 397 -4.57 12.69 15.49
C ASP A 397 -3.84 11.43 15.94
N ARG A 398 -3.47 11.40 17.22
CA ARG A 398 -2.75 10.29 17.84
C ARG A 398 -3.56 9.82 19.04
N ALA A 399 -3.85 8.53 19.07
CA ALA A 399 -4.43 7.86 20.22
C ALA A 399 -3.62 6.61 20.56
N ALA A 400 -4.05 5.87 21.57
CA ALA A 400 -3.35 4.69 22.04
C ALA A 400 -4.31 3.51 22.30
N CYS A 401 -3.86 2.29 22.00
CA CYS A 401 -4.54 1.06 22.37
C CYS A 401 -3.59 0.15 23.14
N ASN A 402 -4.04 -0.40 24.27
CA ASN A 402 -3.27 -1.34 25.08
C ASN A 402 -2.94 -2.61 24.26
N ALA A 403 -1.71 -3.12 24.40
CA ALA A 403 -1.26 -4.30 23.64
C ALA A 403 -2.01 -5.60 23.96
N HIS A 404 -2.47 -5.73 25.20
CA HIS A 404 -3.14 -6.92 25.73
C HIS A 404 -4.31 -6.48 26.61
N SER A 405 -5.48 -6.31 26.00
CA SER A 405 -6.70 -5.95 26.72
C SER A 405 -7.59 -7.19 26.92
N SER A 406 -8.40 -7.25 27.98
CA SER A 406 -9.45 -8.27 28.07
C SER A 406 -10.61 -7.99 27.10
N TRP A 407 -10.74 -6.74 26.63
CA TRP A 407 -11.75 -6.30 25.67
C TRP A 407 -11.18 -5.22 24.75
N VAL A 408 -11.43 -5.35 23.44
CA VAL A 408 -10.97 -4.39 22.41
C VAL A 408 -12.19 -3.96 21.58
N PRO A 409 -12.43 -2.65 21.42
CA PRO A 409 -13.58 -2.16 20.67
C PRO A 409 -13.47 -2.44 19.18
N ALA A 410 -14.61 -2.54 18.48
CA ALA A 410 -14.71 -2.82 17.03
C ALA A 410 -13.88 -1.87 16.18
N ARG A 411 -13.69 -0.65 16.69
CA ARG A 411 -13.03 0.46 16.02
C ARG A 411 -11.52 0.33 15.90
N ILE A 412 -10.89 -0.64 16.57
CA ILE A 412 -9.44 -0.85 16.50
C ILE A 412 -9.18 -1.89 15.42
N GLY A 413 -8.75 -1.42 14.26
CA GLY A 413 -8.35 -2.23 13.12
C GLY A 413 -6.88 -1.98 12.77
N PHE A 414 -6.55 -2.26 11.51
CA PHE A 414 -5.19 -2.13 11.00
C PHE A 414 -5.15 -2.10 9.48
N ARG A 415 -4.02 -1.62 8.98
CA ARG A 415 -3.64 -1.63 7.58
C ARG A 415 -2.28 -2.29 7.47
N LEU A 416 -2.05 -3.03 6.38
CA LEU A 416 -0.77 -3.69 6.13
C LEU A 416 0.20 -2.72 5.46
N MET A 417 1.46 -2.83 5.86
CA MET A 417 2.64 -2.27 5.21
C MET A 417 3.49 -3.43 4.68
N ALA A 418 4.20 -3.24 3.57
CA ALA A 418 5.24 -4.16 3.10
C ALA A 418 6.44 -3.36 2.57
N PRO A 419 7.69 -3.83 2.78
CA PRO A 419 8.86 -3.20 2.20
C PRO A 419 8.90 -3.31 0.67
N MET A 420 9.73 -2.49 0.04
CA MET A 420 10.21 -2.77 -1.31
C MET A 420 11.09 -4.03 -1.30
N GLY A 421 11.04 -4.85 -2.36
CA GLY A 421 11.83 -6.08 -2.44
C GLY A 421 11.24 -7.29 -1.70
N GLY A 422 10.12 -7.14 -0.99
CA GLY A 422 9.35 -8.24 -0.42
C GLY A 422 10.07 -9.09 0.65
N LYS A 423 11.26 -8.66 1.12
CA LYS A 423 12.04 -9.29 2.19
C LYS A 423 12.71 -8.21 3.04
N TRP A 424 12.37 -8.17 4.33
CA TRP A 424 13.20 -7.53 5.36
C TRP A 424 14.25 -8.54 5.84
#